data_AF-A0A7X8HQ49-F1
#
_entry.id   AF-A0A7X8HQ49-F1
#
_cell.length_a   1.000
_cell.length_b   1.000
_cell.length_c   1.000
_cell.angle_alpha   90.00
_cell.angle_beta   90.00
_cell.angle_gamma   90.00
#
_symmetry.space_group_name_H-M   'P 1'
#
loop_
_entity.id
_entity.type
_entity.pdbx_description
1 polymer ?
#
loop_
_entity_poly.entity_id
_entity_poly.type
_entity_poly.pdbx_seq_one_letter_code
_entity_poly.pdbx_strand_id
1 'polypeptide(L)' 'MKDERLIKDIEFIVELDKMKSISRQTTLIDSDRRENDAEHSWHIS' A
#
# COMPACT_ATOMS: atom_id res chain seq x y z
N MET A 1 2.32 -3.21 -27.82
CA MET A 1 3.40 -4.01 -27.17
C MET A 1 4.16 -3.29 -26.05
N LYS A 2 4.90 -2.17 -26.25
CA LYS A 2 5.55 -1.45 -25.12
C LYS A 2 4.53 -0.77 -24.20
N ASP A 3 3.51 -0.15 -24.80
CA ASP A 3 2.51 0.60 -24.05
C ASP A 3 1.58 -0.31 -23.24
N GLU A 4 1.23 -1.50 -23.75
CA GLU A 4 0.43 -2.48 -23.01
C GLU A 4 1.09 -2.96 -21.72
N ARG A 5 2.42 -3.14 -21.73
CA ARG A 5 3.15 -3.51 -20.51
C ARG A 5 3.13 -2.35 -19.51
N LEU A 6 3.43 -1.13 -19.97
CA LEU A 6 3.42 0.05 -19.10
C LEU A 6 2.02 0.30 -18.50
N ILE A 7 0.96 0.11 -19.29
CA ILE A 7 -0.42 0.22 -18.82
C ILE A 7 -0.68 -0.79 -17.69
N LYS A 8 -0.30 -2.05 -17.87
CA LYS A 8 -0.45 -3.08 -16.82
C LYS A 8 0.36 -2.77 -15.56
N ASP A 9 1.58 -2.27 -15.71
CA ASP A 9 2.42 -1.89 -14.57
C ASP A 9 1.77 -0.73 -13.79
N ILE A 10 1.19 0.25 -14.49
CA ILE A 10 0.46 1.36 -13.86
C ILE A 10 -0.82 0.85 -13.18
N GLU A 11 -1.61 0.01 -13.84
CA GLU A 11 -2.81 -0.60 -13.26
C GLU A 11 -2.49 -1.37 -11.97
N PHE A 12 -1.38 -2.10 -11.97
CA PHE A 12 -0.92 -2.83 -10.79
C PHE A 12 -0.54 -1.88 -9.65
N ILE A 13 0.19 -0.80 -9.93
CA ILE A 13 0.54 0.23 -8.93
C ILE A 13 -0.72 0.87 -8.34
N VAL A 14 -1.72 1.18 -9.18
CA VAL A 14 -2.99 1.75 -8.74
C VAL A 14 -3.76 0.77 -7.84
N GLU A 15 -3.73 -0.53 -8.15
CA GLU A 15 -4.34 -1.55 -7.29
C GLU A 15 -3.62 -1.66 -5.95
N LEU A 16 -2.28 -1.64 -5.95
CA LEU A 16 -1.47 -1.66 -4.72
C LEU A 16 -1.72 -0.45 -3.82
N ASP A 17 -2.00 0.73 -4.39
CA ASP A 17 -2.27 1.95 -3.61
C ASP A 17 -3.44 1.77 -2.63
N LYS A 18 -4.41 0.92 -2.97
CA LYS A 18 -5.56 0.61 -2.11
C LYS A 18 -5.16 0.01 -0.77
N MET A 19 -3.97 -0.59 -0.63
CA MET A 19 -3.45 -1.10 0.64
C MET A 19 -3.40 -0.02 1.73
N LYS A 20 -3.26 1.25 1.36
CA LYS A 20 -3.28 2.39 2.29
C LYS A 20 -4.62 2.57 3.02
N SER A 21 -5.70 2.01 2.47
CA SER A 21 -7.04 2.06 3.07
C SER A 21 -7.33 0.93 4.06
N ILE A 22 -6.51 -0.13 4.08
CA ILE A 22 -6.71 -1.28 4.95
C ILE A 22 -6.02 -0.99 6.27
N SER A 23 -6.81 -0.73 7.31
CA SER A 23 -6.31 -0.51 8.67
C SER A 23 -6.07 -1.84 9.39
N ARG A 24 -4.91 -1.96 10.04
CA ARG A 24 -4.54 -3.06 10.92
C ARG A 24 -5.05 -2.83 12.33
N GLN A 25 -4.92 -3.84 13.19
CA GLN A 25 -5.19 -3.68 14.63
C GLN A 25 -4.03 -3.00 15.37
N THR A 26 -2.81 -3.09 14.83
CA THR A 26 -1.63 -2.41 15.37
C THR A 26 -1.85 -0.89 15.34
N THR A 27 -1.50 -0.23 16.44
CA THR A 27 -1.51 1.23 16.55
C THR A 27 -0.09 1.75 16.35
N LEU A 28 0.05 2.90 15.68
CA LEU A 28 1.36 3.52 15.51
C LEU A 28 1.90 4.03 16.86
N ILE A 29 3.22 4.02 17.02
CA ILE A 29 3.85 4.57 18.22
C ILE A 29 3.60 6.07 18.24
N ASP A 30 3.18 6.60 19.39
CA ASP A 30 2.91 8.03 19.61
C ASP A 30 1.83 8.62 18.67
N SER A 31 0.85 7.81 18.28
CA SER A 31 -0.28 8.25 17.48
C SER A 31 -1.55 7.48 17.85
N ASP A 32 -2.69 8.17 17.83
CA ASP A 32 -4.01 7.55 18.02
C ASP A 32 -4.52 6.80 16.76
N ARG A 33 -3.69 6.73 15.72
CA ARG A 33 -4.04 6.12 14.43
C ARG A 33 -3.58 4.66 14.36
N ARG A 34 -4.42 3.83 13.74
CA ARG A 34 -4.06 2.47 13.36
C ARG A 34 -3.13 2.45 12.15
N GLU A 35 -2.12 1.59 12.21
CA GLU A 35 -1.20 1.28 11.09
C GLU A 35 -2.02 0.79 9.89
N ASN A 36 -1.70 1.24 8.67
CA ASN A 36 -2.27 0.63 7.47
C ASN A 36 -1.34 -0.45 6.88
N ASP A 37 -1.89 -1.32 6.04
CA ASP A 37 -1.11 -2.43 5.47
C ASP A 37 0.07 -1.97 4.60
N ALA A 38 -0.03 -0.81 3.94
CA ALA A 38 1.11 -0.28 3.16
C ALA A 38 2.28 0.17 4.07
N GLU A 39 1.98 0.85 5.19
CA GLU A 39 2.97 1.23 6.21
C GLU A 39 3.64 0.00 6.82
N HIS A 40 2.85 -1.02 7.10
CA HIS A 40 3.34 -2.26 7.66
C HIS A 40 4.29 -3.00 6.72
N SER A 41 3.92 -3.14 5.44
CA SER A 41 4.79 -3.75 4.43
C SER A 41 6.10 -2.98 4.25
N TRP A 42 6.06 -1.64 4.31
CA TRP A 42 7.27 -0.83 4.28
C TRP A 42 8.18 -1.09 5.49
N HIS A 43 7.63 -1.23 6.69
CA HIS A 43 8.40 -1.49 7.91
C HIS A 43 9.08 -2.88 7.92
N ILE A 44 8.49 -3.88 7.24
CA ILE A 44 9.03 -5.25 7.20
C ILE A 44 10.06 -5.46 6.09
N SER A 45 10.07 -4.61 5.05
CA SER A 45 10.97 -4.71 3.89
C SER A 45 12.42 -4.44 4.26
#